data_AF-A0A523PTC2-F1
#
_entry.id   AF-A0A523PTC2-F1
#
_cell.length_a   1.000
_cell.length_b   1.000
_cell.length_c   1.000
_cell.angle_alpha   90.00
_cell.angle_beta   90.00
_cell.angle_gamma   90.00
#
_symmetry.space_group_name_H-M   'P 1'
#
loop_
_entity.id
_entity.type
_entity.pdbx_description
1 polymer ?
#
loop_
_entity_poly.entity_id
_entity_poly.type
_entity_poly.pdbx_seq_one_letter_code
_entity_poly.pdbx_strand_id
1 'polypeptide(L)'
;MGYLIGQILLCLLAAALIGLFVGWWFTRQWSHYRLSDVQVSWQSRLTEIQKQLSQRNATLSTMKTELHARDERVGSLKQELLNKDVTLNQLQANLGSLKARFNDAEDQLREQRAKVTSLEDQRERYHHELSDRDTKLKTMTARLDGLEQQLARRDSALKDLESARESTVAEKKSEIESLKGRIKNLEPLAAQLSETEQVLTNLRFTLAEKDGEIEALRANLDEISGQAKERDARIRELEPLIGRLKEREKAFQELEKKHNSAVDQKTSEVERRRKALSELEPVRGELDARTQALKQLEIKHQSMIDDNSMVIMRLNGRLKELEPLELQLQERDARICELEPAGTQLKESEARVQALEERHRSLLQEKVQEFETLRHRLLELEHQPAAVTSPGLSGQEFHEPKLKDQPPRDDLKKIFGIGPVLERTLNGLGYYQFRDIARWGDAEIEQVARVLNPDRIRRDKWISQAKSLHQKKYGEEL
;
A
#
# COMPACT_ATOMS: atom_id res chain seq x y z
N MET A 1 264.41 6.69 -92.87
CA MET A 1 263.18 6.27 -92.14
C MET A 1 262.00 7.25 -92.20
N GLY A 2 262.17 8.58 -92.27
CA GLY A 2 261.06 9.52 -92.11
C GLY A 2 259.87 9.44 -93.10
N TYR A 3 260.05 8.85 -94.30
CA TYR A 3 259.05 8.90 -95.38
C TYR A 3 257.71 8.20 -95.06
N LEU A 4 257.74 7.11 -94.29
CA LEU A 4 256.55 6.29 -93.98
C LEU A 4 255.50 7.01 -93.11
N ILE A 5 255.91 8.00 -92.31
CA ILE A 5 255.03 8.67 -91.33
C ILE A 5 254.04 9.63 -92.02
N GLY A 6 254.46 10.28 -93.12
CA GLY A 6 253.62 11.26 -93.82
C GLY A 6 252.39 10.64 -94.52
N GLN A 7 252.54 9.43 -95.05
CA GLN A 7 251.49 8.79 -95.86
C GLN A 7 250.27 8.35 -95.04
N ILE A 8 250.48 7.94 -93.77
CA ILE A 8 249.40 7.49 -92.87
C ILE A 8 248.49 8.66 -92.48
N LEU A 9 249.06 9.84 -92.21
CA LEU A 9 248.32 11.05 -91.84
C LEU A 9 247.40 11.55 -92.98
N LEU A 10 247.83 11.42 -94.24
CA LEU A 10 247.01 11.81 -95.40
C LEU A 10 245.71 10.98 -95.48
N CYS A 11 245.81 9.66 -95.30
CA CYS A 11 244.66 8.76 -95.36
C CYS A 11 243.65 9.01 -94.23
N LEU A 12 244.11 9.35 -93.02
CA LEU A 12 243.24 9.69 -91.89
C LEU A 12 242.42 10.97 -92.15
N LEU A 13 243.04 12.00 -92.75
CA LEU A 13 242.35 13.25 -93.10
C LEU A 13 241.26 13.04 -94.16
N ALA A 14 241.53 12.23 -95.18
CA ALA A 14 240.54 11.89 -96.21
C ALA A 14 239.31 11.16 -95.63
N ALA A 15 239.54 10.19 -94.73
CA ALA A 15 238.47 9.46 -94.05
C ALA A 15 237.58 10.39 -93.20
N ALA A 16 238.17 11.34 -92.48
CA ALA A 16 237.43 12.31 -91.66
C ALA A 16 236.49 13.21 -92.48
N LEU A 17 236.94 13.70 -93.64
CA LEU A 17 236.13 14.54 -94.53
C LEU A 17 234.95 13.78 -95.14
N ILE A 18 235.16 12.52 -95.54
CA ILE A 18 234.07 11.66 -96.04
C ILE A 18 233.03 11.41 -94.94
N GLY A 19 233.47 11.12 -93.71
CA GLY A 19 232.60 10.94 -92.56
C GLY A 19 231.73 12.17 -92.26
N LEU A 20 232.30 13.37 -92.33
CA LEU A 20 231.58 14.64 -92.14
C LEU A 20 230.51 14.87 -93.23
N PHE A 21 230.84 14.64 -94.51
CA PHE A 21 229.88 14.85 -95.59
C PHE A 21 228.72 13.86 -95.56
N VAL A 22 229.00 12.57 -95.30
CA VAL A 22 227.96 11.53 -95.14
C VAL A 22 227.07 11.85 -93.95
N GLY A 23 227.64 12.27 -92.81
CA GLY A 23 226.86 12.70 -91.64
C GLY A 23 225.96 13.90 -91.90
N TRP A 24 226.45 14.91 -92.63
CA TRP A 24 225.68 16.11 -93.00
C TRP A 24 224.52 15.79 -93.96
N TRP A 25 224.75 14.97 -94.99
CA TRP A 25 223.69 14.56 -95.90
C TRP A 25 222.63 13.74 -95.16
N PHE A 26 223.05 12.71 -94.41
CA PHE A 26 222.11 11.83 -93.71
C PHE A 26 221.23 12.59 -92.72
N THR A 27 221.81 13.49 -91.92
CA THR A 27 221.03 14.33 -90.97
C THR A 27 220.06 15.29 -91.69
N ARG A 28 220.45 15.92 -92.79
CA ARG A 28 219.57 16.82 -93.55
C ARG A 28 218.41 16.07 -94.23
N GLN A 29 218.68 14.93 -94.86
CA GLN A 29 217.67 14.10 -95.52
C GLN A 29 216.65 13.57 -94.49
N TRP A 30 217.14 13.04 -93.37
CA TRP A 30 216.32 12.48 -92.29
C TRP A 30 215.45 13.53 -91.59
N SER A 31 215.94 14.77 -91.48
CA SER A 31 215.17 15.90 -90.94
C SER A 31 213.93 16.21 -91.79
N HIS A 32 214.07 16.32 -93.12
CA HIS A 32 212.92 16.58 -94.01
C HIS A 32 211.90 15.43 -93.98
N TYR A 33 212.35 14.17 -94.02
CA TYR A 33 211.44 13.02 -93.91
C TYR A 33 210.66 13.03 -92.58
N ARG A 34 211.34 13.28 -91.45
CA ARG A 34 210.68 13.45 -90.13
C ARG A 34 209.64 14.57 -90.17
N LEU A 35 209.96 15.73 -90.72
CA LEU A 35 209.04 16.87 -90.79
C LEU A 35 207.80 16.56 -91.63
N SER A 36 207.94 15.89 -92.79
CA SER A 36 206.80 15.46 -93.59
C SER A 36 205.95 14.39 -92.91
N ASP A 37 206.57 13.40 -92.26
CA ASP A 37 205.86 12.31 -91.56
C ASP A 37 205.12 12.83 -90.32
N VAL A 38 205.74 13.74 -89.58
CA VAL A 38 205.09 14.50 -88.49
C VAL A 38 203.93 15.33 -89.03
N GLN A 39 204.08 16.03 -90.16
CA GLN A 39 202.98 16.82 -90.75
C GLN A 39 201.81 15.94 -91.23
N VAL A 40 202.08 14.82 -91.92
CA VAL A 40 201.06 13.88 -92.39
C VAL A 40 200.36 13.19 -91.22
N SER A 41 201.10 12.78 -90.18
CA SER A 41 200.50 12.18 -88.97
C SER A 41 199.70 13.20 -88.14
N TRP A 42 200.09 14.48 -88.10
CA TRP A 42 199.25 15.54 -87.54
C TRP A 42 197.98 15.79 -88.37
N GLN A 43 198.07 15.82 -89.70
CA GLN A 43 196.91 15.97 -90.58
C GLN A 43 195.93 14.79 -90.44
N SER A 44 196.45 13.56 -90.40
CA SER A 44 195.67 12.34 -90.16
C SER A 44 194.99 12.34 -88.78
N ARG A 45 195.71 12.76 -87.73
CA ARG A 45 195.11 12.97 -86.40
C ARG A 45 194.03 14.06 -86.41
N LEU A 46 194.24 15.15 -87.14
CA LEU A 46 193.27 16.24 -87.25
C LEU A 46 191.98 15.78 -87.93
N THR A 47 192.08 15.05 -89.06
CA THR A 47 190.90 14.54 -89.78
C THR A 47 190.17 13.45 -88.99
N GLU A 48 190.89 12.57 -88.26
CA GLU A 48 190.26 11.60 -87.37
C GLU A 48 189.59 12.28 -86.17
N ILE A 49 190.18 13.32 -85.57
CA ILE A 49 189.54 14.13 -84.52
C ILE A 49 188.31 14.87 -85.07
N GLN A 50 188.38 15.45 -86.27
CA GLN A 50 187.22 16.08 -86.93
C GLN A 50 186.10 15.07 -87.23
N LYS A 51 186.44 13.85 -87.66
CA LYS A 51 185.51 12.73 -87.87
C LYS A 51 184.89 12.25 -86.57
N GLN A 52 185.67 12.14 -85.48
CA GLN A 52 185.13 11.81 -84.16
C GLN A 52 184.25 12.93 -83.59
N LEU A 53 184.56 14.20 -83.86
CA LEU A 53 183.72 15.34 -83.51
C LEU A 53 182.42 15.36 -84.31
N SER A 54 182.45 15.12 -85.62
CA SER A 54 181.22 15.07 -86.44
C SER A 54 180.35 13.85 -86.09
N GLN A 55 180.96 12.68 -85.85
CA GLN A 55 180.26 11.50 -85.32
C GLN A 55 179.65 11.77 -83.94
N ARG A 56 180.40 12.37 -83.00
CA ARG A 56 179.86 12.74 -81.67
C ARG A 56 178.74 13.76 -81.78
N ASN A 57 178.88 14.79 -82.60
CA ASN A 57 177.83 15.78 -82.84
C ASN A 57 176.57 15.16 -83.46
N ALA A 58 176.72 14.17 -84.35
CA ALA A 58 175.60 13.39 -84.87
C ALA A 58 174.94 12.53 -83.77
N THR A 59 175.71 11.83 -82.92
CA THR A 59 175.12 11.08 -81.80
C THR A 59 174.47 11.99 -80.75
N LEU A 60 175.00 13.20 -80.55
CA LEU A 60 174.40 14.21 -79.67
C LEU A 60 173.11 14.79 -80.27
N SER A 61 173.02 14.97 -81.59
CA SER A 61 171.77 15.40 -82.22
C SER A 61 170.70 14.30 -82.17
N THR A 62 171.04 13.03 -82.42
CA THR A 62 170.09 11.92 -82.28
C THR A 62 169.65 11.72 -80.83
N MET A 63 170.59 11.73 -79.87
CA MET A 63 170.25 11.67 -78.43
C MET A 63 169.39 12.86 -78.00
N LYS A 64 169.63 14.06 -78.53
CA LYS A 64 168.79 15.23 -78.24
C LYS A 64 167.38 15.08 -78.82
N THR A 65 167.22 14.57 -80.04
CA THR A 65 165.89 14.28 -80.60
C THR A 65 165.17 13.16 -79.86
N GLU A 66 165.89 12.12 -79.41
CA GLU A 66 165.32 11.08 -78.56
C GLU A 66 164.90 11.62 -77.19
N LEU A 67 165.69 12.50 -76.59
CA LEU A 67 165.39 13.09 -75.29
C LEU A 67 164.15 13.99 -75.38
N HIS A 68 164.04 14.86 -76.39
CA HIS A 68 162.82 15.63 -76.64
C HIS A 68 161.59 14.73 -76.91
N ALA A 69 161.73 13.67 -77.72
CA ALA A 69 160.65 12.71 -77.96
C ALA A 69 160.27 11.89 -76.72
N ARG A 70 161.17 11.75 -75.73
CA ARG A 70 160.86 11.18 -74.40
C ARG A 70 160.17 12.21 -73.50
N ASP A 71 160.61 13.47 -73.50
CA ASP A 71 159.98 14.56 -72.76
C ASP A 71 158.52 14.78 -73.20
N GLU A 72 158.25 14.77 -74.51
CA GLU A 72 156.89 14.85 -75.06
C GLU A 72 156.00 13.69 -74.61
N ARG A 73 156.53 12.46 -74.60
CA ARG A 73 155.82 11.27 -74.09
C ARG A 73 155.58 11.32 -72.58
N VAL A 74 156.54 11.85 -71.81
CA VAL A 74 156.36 12.09 -70.37
C VAL A 74 155.28 13.16 -70.15
N GLY A 75 155.24 14.19 -70.98
CA GLY A 75 154.16 15.19 -71.01
C GLY A 75 152.79 14.57 -71.28
N SER A 76 152.65 13.77 -72.33
CA SER A 76 151.37 13.13 -72.69
C SER A 76 150.92 12.13 -71.63
N LEU A 77 151.83 11.28 -71.12
CA LEU A 77 151.52 10.32 -70.05
C LEU A 77 151.14 11.02 -68.74
N LYS A 78 151.77 12.16 -68.41
CA LYS A 78 151.39 12.98 -67.25
C LYS A 78 150.00 13.60 -67.42
N GLN A 79 149.65 14.06 -68.62
CA GLN A 79 148.31 14.57 -68.91
C GLN A 79 147.25 13.46 -68.87
N GLU A 80 147.57 12.26 -69.38
CA GLU A 80 146.73 11.07 -69.21
C GLU A 80 146.52 10.69 -67.74
N LEU A 81 147.56 10.77 -66.92
CA LEU A 81 147.47 10.47 -65.49
C LEU A 81 146.54 11.47 -64.79
N LEU A 82 146.73 12.77 -65.02
CA LEU A 82 145.85 13.82 -64.49
C LEU A 82 144.38 13.64 -64.93
N ASN A 83 144.16 13.28 -66.20
CA ASN A 83 142.81 12.96 -66.70
C ASN A 83 142.23 11.73 -65.99
N LYS A 84 143.03 10.68 -65.77
CA LYS A 84 142.63 9.48 -65.01
C LYS A 84 142.31 9.82 -63.56
N ASP A 85 143.11 10.63 -62.89
CA ASP A 85 142.86 11.11 -61.53
C ASP A 85 141.53 11.89 -61.44
N VAL A 86 141.23 12.76 -62.41
CA VAL A 86 139.92 13.46 -62.49
C VAL A 86 138.77 12.46 -62.65
N THR A 87 138.91 11.45 -63.53
CA THR A 87 137.86 10.42 -63.68
C THR A 87 137.70 9.52 -62.45
N LEU A 88 138.79 9.20 -61.74
CA LEU A 88 138.76 8.43 -60.49
C LEU A 88 138.03 9.21 -59.39
N ASN A 89 138.34 10.50 -59.23
CA ASN A 89 137.64 11.38 -58.29
C ASN A 89 136.14 11.50 -58.64
N GLN A 90 135.78 11.63 -59.92
CA GLN A 90 134.37 11.65 -60.34
C GLN A 90 133.67 10.30 -60.08
N LEU A 91 134.34 9.17 -60.34
CA LEU A 91 133.80 7.84 -60.04
C LEU A 91 133.63 7.61 -58.53
N GLN A 92 134.56 8.10 -57.71
CA GLN A 92 134.46 8.06 -56.25
C GLN A 92 133.30 8.93 -55.72
N ALA A 93 133.10 10.13 -56.27
CA ALA A 93 131.94 10.97 -55.96
C ALA A 93 130.62 10.31 -56.39
N ASN A 94 130.57 9.72 -57.59
CA ASN A 94 129.42 8.97 -58.08
C ASN A 94 129.10 7.78 -57.17
N LEU A 95 130.11 6.99 -56.77
CA LEU A 95 129.98 5.87 -55.84
C LEU A 95 129.44 6.31 -54.47
N GLY A 96 129.93 7.43 -53.94
CA GLY A 96 129.43 8.04 -52.71
C GLY A 96 127.94 8.43 -52.82
N SER A 97 127.55 9.07 -53.93
CA SER A 97 126.14 9.42 -54.19
C SER A 97 125.23 8.21 -54.36
N LEU A 98 125.73 7.13 -54.99
CA LEU A 98 125.00 5.89 -55.17
C LEU A 98 124.82 5.14 -53.84
N LYS A 99 125.85 5.13 -52.98
CA LYS A 99 125.76 4.59 -51.63
C LYS A 99 124.77 5.36 -50.76
N ALA A 100 124.75 6.70 -50.85
CA ALA A 100 123.76 7.51 -50.13
C ALA A 100 122.32 7.19 -50.57
N ARG A 101 122.07 7.08 -51.89
CA ARG A 101 120.77 6.66 -52.44
C ARG A 101 120.38 5.23 -52.06
N PHE A 102 121.35 4.32 -51.96
CA PHE A 102 121.09 2.95 -51.52
C PHE A 102 120.64 2.91 -50.06
N ASN A 103 121.31 3.65 -49.17
CA ASN A 103 120.91 3.74 -47.76
C ASN A 103 119.51 4.35 -47.59
N ASP A 104 119.23 5.46 -48.28
CA ASP A 104 117.90 6.10 -48.29
C ASP A 104 116.80 5.14 -48.78
N ALA A 105 117.06 4.40 -49.86
CA ALA A 105 116.15 3.35 -50.34
C ALA A 105 115.98 2.19 -49.34
N GLU A 106 117.03 1.81 -48.59
CA GLU A 106 116.93 0.79 -47.55
C GLU A 106 116.07 1.26 -46.36
N ASP A 107 116.24 2.51 -45.91
CA ASP A 107 115.43 3.09 -44.84
C ASP A 107 113.97 3.31 -45.25
N GLN A 108 113.72 3.73 -46.50
CA GLN A 108 112.36 3.74 -47.07
C GLN A 108 111.76 2.33 -47.11
N LEU A 109 112.52 1.30 -47.52
CA LEU A 109 112.04 -0.09 -47.50
C LEU A 109 111.76 -0.60 -46.07
N ARG A 110 112.53 -0.19 -45.07
CA ARG A 110 112.26 -0.49 -43.65
C ARG A 110 110.97 0.19 -43.18
N GLU A 111 110.75 1.46 -43.52
CA GLU A 111 109.53 2.21 -43.19
C GLU A 111 108.28 1.60 -43.85
N GLN A 112 108.35 1.24 -45.14
CA GLN A 112 107.25 0.60 -45.83
C GLN A 112 106.94 -0.81 -45.29
N ARG A 113 107.95 -1.59 -44.87
CA ARG A 113 107.74 -2.87 -44.17
C ARG A 113 106.98 -2.68 -42.86
N ALA A 114 107.35 -1.69 -42.05
CA ALA A 114 106.65 -1.38 -40.80
C ALA A 114 105.19 -0.91 -41.02
N LYS A 115 104.93 -0.19 -42.12
CA LYS A 115 103.56 0.16 -42.55
C LYS A 115 102.76 -1.06 -42.98
N VAL A 116 103.37 -1.99 -43.73
CA VAL A 116 102.73 -3.25 -44.13
C VAL A 116 102.35 -4.08 -42.89
N THR A 117 103.28 -4.33 -41.95
CA THR A 117 102.97 -5.12 -40.74
C THR A 117 101.87 -4.48 -39.89
N SER A 118 101.84 -3.14 -39.78
CA SER A 118 100.76 -2.41 -39.08
C SER A 118 99.39 -2.57 -39.76
N LEU A 119 99.35 -2.58 -41.09
CA LEU A 119 98.13 -2.83 -41.86
C LEU A 119 97.70 -4.31 -41.81
N GLU A 120 98.64 -5.25 -41.68
CA GLU A 120 98.34 -6.67 -41.47
C GLU A 120 97.76 -6.92 -40.07
N ASP A 121 98.34 -6.34 -39.02
CA ASP A 121 97.77 -6.30 -37.67
C ASP A 121 96.33 -5.73 -37.67
N GLN A 122 96.11 -4.63 -38.39
CA GLN A 122 94.80 -3.98 -38.47
C GLN A 122 93.79 -4.84 -39.25
N ARG A 123 94.21 -5.47 -40.36
CA ARG A 123 93.41 -6.43 -41.14
C ARG A 123 92.98 -7.60 -40.26
N GLU A 124 93.88 -8.14 -39.44
CA GLU A 124 93.58 -9.27 -38.57
C GLU A 124 92.63 -8.91 -37.43
N ARG A 125 92.74 -7.71 -36.85
CA ARG A 125 91.75 -7.19 -35.89
C ARG A 125 90.35 -7.11 -36.53
N TYR A 126 90.23 -6.51 -37.72
CA TYR A 126 88.94 -6.46 -38.42
C TYR A 126 88.43 -7.84 -38.82
N HIS A 127 89.29 -8.81 -39.13
CA HIS A 127 88.87 -10.19 -39.40
C HIS A 127 88.24 -10.86 -38.16
N HIS A 128 88.85 -10.67 -36.98
CA HIS A 128 88.28 -11.15 -35.72
C HIS A 128 86.95 -10.43 -35.39
N GLU A 129 86.89 -9.10 -35.51
CA GLU A 129 85.64 -8.34 -35.31
C GLU A 129 84.52 -8.77 -36.27
N LEU A 130 84.84 -9.10 -37.53
CA LEU A 130 83.86 -9.61 -38.48
C LEU A 130 83.39 -11.04 -38.11
N SER A 131 84.28 -11.90 -37.60
CA SER A 131 83.94 -13.23 -37.10
C SER A 131 83.03 -13.18 -35.86
N ASP A 132 83.32 -12.30 -34.91
CA ASP A 132 82.49 -12.07 -33.73
C ASP A 132 81.10 -11.50 -34.10
N ARG A 133 81.04 -10.66 -35.15
CA ARG A 133 79.77 -10.14 -35.68
C ARG A 133 78.98 -11.21 -36.44
N ASP A 134 79.63 -12.08 -37.21
CA ASP A 134 78.99 -13.22 -37.89
C ASP A 134 78.41 -14.25 -36.90
N THR A 135 79.17 -14.65 -35.87
CA THR A 135 78.66 -15.55 -34.83
C THR A 135 77.50 -14.93 -34.04
N LYS A 136 77.57 -13.62 -33.75
CA LYS A 136 76.45 -12.87 -33.15
C LYS A 136 75.23 -12.78 -34.06
N LEU A 137 75.42 -12.56 -35.37
CA LEU A 137 74.33 -12.55 -36.36
C LEU A 137 73.66 -13.93 -36.45
N LYS A 138 74.44 -15.02 -36.57
CA LYS A 138 73.92 -16.41 -36.55
C LYS A 138 73.12 -16.70 -35.28
N THR A 139 73.56 -16.21 -34.12
CA THR A 139 72.84 -16.32 -32.85
C THR A 139 71.53 -15.51 -32.86
N MET A 140 71.51 -14.33 -33.49
CA MET A 140 70.30 -13.52 -33.65
C MET A 140 69.31 -14.14 -34.65
N THR A 141 69.78 -14.70 -35.77
CA THR A 141 68.95 -15.46 -36.73
C THR A 141 68.28 -16.65 -36.04
N ALA A 142 69.04 -17.52 -35.38
CA ALA A 142 68.47 -18.67 -34.66
C ALA A 142 67.44 -18.27 -33.58
N ARG A 143 67.57 -17.06 -32.99
CA ARG A 143 66.57 -16.49 -32.08
C ARG A 143 65.32 -15.98 -32.81
N LEU A 144 65.45 -15.43 -34.01
CA LEU A 144 64.31 -15.04 -34.86
C LEU A 144 63.56 -16.28 -35.33
N ASP A 145 64.24 -17.30 -35.85
CA ASP A 145 63.65 -18.59 -36.25
C ASP A 145 62.85 -19.21 -35.08
N GLY A 146 63.41 -19.15 -33.86
CA GLY A 146 62.76 -19.62 -32.64
C GLY A 146 61.55 -18.80 -32.19
N LEU A 147 61.47 -17.50 -32.53
CA LEU A 147 60.31 -16.64 -32.29
C LEU A 147 59.23 -16.84 -33.36
N GLU A 148 59.61 -16.99 -34.62
CA GLU A 148 58.69 -17.32 -35.72
C GLU A 148 57.99 -18.67 -35.49
N GLN A 149 58.75 -19.69 -35.05
CA GLN A 149 58.16 -20.96 -34.61
C GLN A 149 57.24 -20.83 -33.39
N GLN A 150 57.49 -19.88 -32.47
CA GLN A 150 56.58 -19.62 -31.36
C GLN A 150 55.29 -18.94 -31.81
N LEU A 151 55.38 -17.96 -32.72
CA LEU A 151 54.21 -17.31 -33.31
C LEU A 151 53.33 -18.32 -34.05
N ALA A 152 53.91 -19.12 -34.96
CA ALA A 152 53.16 -20.14 -35.71
C ALA A 152 52.44 -21.16 -34.80
N ARG A 153 53.04 -21.55 -33.66
CA ARG A 153 52.39 -22.41 -32.64
C ARG A 153 51.28 -21.70 -31.87
N ARG A 154 51.35 -20.38 -31.69
CA ARG A 154 50.28 -19.59 -31.07
C ARG A 154 49.13 -19.36 -32.05
N ASP A 155 49.42 -19.14 -33.33
CA ASP A 155 48.41 -18.95 -34.37
C ASP A 155 47.60 -20.24 -34.60
N SER A 156 48.26 -21.41 -34.60
CA SER A 156 47.53 -22.70 -34.62
C SER A 156 46.68 -22.89 -33.37
N ALA A 157 47.23 -22.64 -32.17
CA ALA A 157 46.48 -22.80 -30.92
C ALA A 157 45.31 -21.80 -30.79
N LEU A 158 45.42 -20.59 -31.33
CA LEU A 158 44.32 -19.63 -31.42
C LEU A 158 43.21 -20.14 -32.33
N LYS A 159 43.56 -20.63 -33.53
CA LYS A 159 42.60 -21.23 -34.47
C LYS A 159 41.88 -22.45 -33.89
N ASP A 160 42.60 -23.31 -33.17
CA ASP A 160 42.02 -24.45 -32.47
C ASP A 160 41.02 -24.00 -31.39
N LEU A 161 41.39 -23.00 -30.57
CA LEU A 161 40.51 -22.39 -29.56
C LEU A 161 39.29 -21.69 -30.16
N GLU A 162 39.43 -21.02 -31.30
CA GLU A 162 38.33 -20.42 -32.04
C GLU A 162 37.34 -21.49 -32.52
N SER A 163 37.82 -22.58 -33.13
CA SER A 163 36.96 -23.69 -33.56
C SER A 163 36.22 -24.37 -32.39
N ALA A 164 36.88 -24.53 -31.23
CA ALA A 164 36.27 -25.06 -30.02
C ALA A 164 35.22 -24.11 -29.44
N ARG A 165 35.46 -22.79 -29.51
CA ARG A 165 34.49 -21.75 -29.12
C ARG A 165 33.28 -21.73 -30.06
N GLU A 166 33.47 -21.84 -31.36
CA GLU A 166 32.36 -21.92 -32.33
C GLU A 166 31.51 -23.18 -32.11
N SER A 167 32.16 -24.33 -31.88
CA SER A 167 31.48 -25.59 -31.56
C SER A 167 30.62 -25.49 -30.29
N THR A 168 31.18 -24.97 -29.19
CA THR A 168 30.43 -24.79 -27.92
C THR A 168 29.32 -23.73 -28.04
N VAL A 169 29.51 -22.66 -28.82
CA VAL A 169 28.44 -21.70 -29.12
C VAL A 169 27.32 -22.33 -29.96
N ALA A 170 27.65 -23.20 -30.91
CA ALA A 170 26.65 -23.94 -31.69
C ALA A 170 25.86 -24.93 -30.82
N GLU A 171 26.54 -25.67 -29.94
CA GLU A 171 25.93 -26.56 -28.94
C GLU A 171 24.94 -25.79 -28.04
N LYS A 172 25.39 -24.69 -27.43
CA LYS A 172 24.52 -23.88 -26.54
C LYS A 172 23.40 -23.16 -27.27
N LYS A 173 23.57 -22.82 -28.54
CA LYS A 173 22.46 -22.34 -29.39
C LYS A 173 21.41 -23.45 -29.62
N SER A 174 21.84 -24.68 -29.86
CA SER A 174 20.94 -25.84 -30.00
C SER A 174 20.19 -26.13 -28.69
N GLU A 175 20.88 -26.09 -27.55
CA GLU A 175 20.28 -26.22 -26.22
C GLU A 175 19.23 -25.14 -25.95
N ILE A 176 19.52 -23.88 -26.30
CA ILE A 176 18.57 -22.75 -26.17
C ILE A 176 17.31 -22.95 -27.04
N GLU A 177 17.43 -23.38 -28.30
CA GLU A 177 16.24 -23.64 -29.13
C GLU A 177 15.43 -24.84 -28.63
N SER A 178 16.09 -25.89 -28.11
CA SER A 178 15.42 -27.02 -27.44
C SER A 178 14.65 -26.56 -26.19
N LEU A 179 15.25 -25.70 -25.35
CA LEU A 179 14.60 -25.13 -24.17
C LEU A 179 13.42 -24.20 -24.55
N LYS A 180 13.55 -23.37 -25.59
CA LYS A 180 12.43 -22.58 -26.12
C LYS A 180 11.27 -23.47 -26.60
N GLY A 181 11.56 -24.55 -27.32
CA GLY A 181 10.56 -25.53 -27.74
C GLY A 181 9.84 -26.16 -26.54
N ARG A 182 10.58 -26.51 -25.49
CA ARG A 182 9.99 -27.01 -24.23
C ARG A 182 9.13 -25.97 -23.51
N ILE A 183 9.54 -24.70 -23.45
CA ILE A 183 8.76 -23.61 -22.87
C ILE A 183 7.45 -23.42 -23.65
N LYS A 184 7.51 -23.38 -24.99
CA LYS A 184 6.32 -23.28 -25.85
C LYS A 184 5.33 -24.43 -25.63
N ASN A 185 5.83 -25.64 -25.37
CA ASN A 185 4.98 -26.79 -25.04
C ASN A 185 4.35 -26.72 -23.64
N LEU A 186 4.78 -25.81 -22.77
CA LEU A 186 4.20 -25.56 -21.43
C LEU A 186 3.20 -24.40 -21.42
N GLU A 187 3.23 -23.48 -22.39
CA GLU A 187 2.21 -22.44 -22.59
C GLU A 187 0.76 -22.96 -22.55
N PRO A 188 0.37 -24.06 -23.24
CA PRO A 188 -0.99 -24.59 -23.15
C PRO A 188 -1.33 -25.17 -21.76
N LEU A 189 -0.35 -25.69 -21.01
CA LEU A 189 -0.59 -26.15 -19.63
C LEU A 189 -0.84 -24.97 -18.69
N ALA A 190 -0.16 -23.84 -18.89
CA ALA A 190 -0.41 -22.62 -18.13
C ALA A 190 -1.81 -22.03 -18.42
N ALA A 191 -2.25 -22.08 -19.69
CA ALA A 191 -3.61 -21.70 -20.07
C ALA A 191 -4.66 -22.62 -19.44
N GLN A 192 -4.45 -23.95 -19.49
CA GLN A 192 -5.33 -24.93 -18.84
C GLN A 192 -5.38 -24.75 -17.31
N LEU A 193 -4.24 -24.42 -16.67
CA LEU A 193 -4.22 -24.12 -15.23
C LEU A 193 -5.12 -22.92 -14.92
N SER A 194 -4.97 -21.81 -15.66
CA SER A 194 -5.83 -20.62 -15.51
C SER A 194 -7.32 -20.92 -15.76
N GLU A 195 -7.65 -21.80 -16.71
CA GLU A 195 -9.02 -22.24 -16.94
C GLU A 195 -9.55 -23.05 -15.75
N THR A 196 -8.77 -23.99 -15.19
CA THR A 196 -9.16 -24.74 -13.99
C THR A 196 -9.28 -23.86 -12.75
N GLU A 197 -8.42 -22.84 -12.59
CA GLU A 197 -8.55 -21.85 -11.51
C GLU A 197 -9.85 -21.06 -11.65
N GLN A 198 -10.21 -20.63 -12.87
CA GLN A 198 -11.47 -19.91 -13.11
C GLN A 198 -12.69 -20.82 -12.86
N VAL A 199 -12.66 -22.08 -13.30
CA VAL A 199 -13.68 -23.09 -12.97
C VAL A 199 -13.79 -23.30 -11.45
N LEU A 200 -12.66 -23.36 -10.72
CA LEU A 200 -12.67 -23.46 -9.26
C LEU A 200 -13.25 -22.21 -8.58
N THR A 201 -13.05 -21.00 -9.12
CA THR A 201 -13.70 -19.79 -8.60
C THR A 201 -15.22 -19.79 -8.85
N ASN A 202 -15.67 -20.23 -10.02
CA ASN A 202 -17.09 -20.39 -10.34
C ASN A 202 -17.74 -21.45 -9.44
N LEU A 203 -17.09 -22.60 -9.26
CA LEU A 203 -17.57 -23.65 -8.37
C LEU A 203 -17.68 -23.15 -6.92
N ARG A 204 -16.68 -22.42 -6.40
CA ARG A 204 -16.74 -21.79 -5.07
C ARG A 204 -17.91 -20.81 -4.94
N PHE A 205 -18.23 -20.03 -5.98
CA PHE A 205 -19.40 -19.15 -5.97
C PHE A 205 -20.70 -19.95 -5.89
N THR A 206 -20.87 -20.99 -6.72
CA THR A 206 -22.06 -21.86 -6.66
C THR A 206 -22.16 -22.63 -5.34
N LEU A 207 -21.04 -22.96 -4.70
CA LEU A 207 -21.03 -23.64 -3.41
C LEU A 207 -21.50 -22.67 -2.30
N ALA A 208 -21.03 -21.42 -2.30
CA ALA A 208 -21.52 -20.38 -1.40
C ALA A 208 -23.01 -20.03 -1.63
N GLU A 209 -23.49 -20.07 -2.87
CA GLU A 209 -24.91 -19.96 -3.21
C GLU A 209 -25.73 -21.12 -2.60
N LYS A 210 -25.23 -22.36 -2.71
CA LYS A 210 -25.88 -23.54 -2.10
C LYS A 210 -25.78 -23.58 -0.58
N ASP A 211 -24.70 -23.10 0.02
CA ASP A 211 -24.62 -22.88 1.47
C ASP A 211 -25.68 -21.85 1.93
N GLY A 212 -25.88 -20.78 1.14
CA GLY A 212 -26.95 -19.80 1.37
C GLY A 212 -28.36 -20.39 1.24
N GLU A 213 -28.62 -21.23 0.24
CA GLU A 213 -29.87 -21.99 0.12
C GLU A 213 -30.08 -22.94 1.31
N ILE A 214 -29.02 -23.61 1.78
CA ILE A 214 -29.07 -24.53 2.92
C ILE A 214 -29.38 -23.78 4.22
N GLU A 215 -28.77 -22.62 4.46
CA GLU A 215 -29.09 -21.79 5.64
C GLU A 215 -30.52 -21.21 5.58
N ALA A 216 -31.00 -20.80 4.39
CA ALA A 216 -32.39 -20.38 4.22
C ALA A 216 -33.37 -21.54 4.49
N LEU A 217 -33.06 -22.76 4.03
CA LEU A 217 -33.86 -23.96 4.30
C LEU A 217 -33.80 -24.37 5.77
N ARG A 218 -32.66 -24.18 6.47
CA ARG A 218 -32.54 -24.37 7.92
C ARG A 218 -33.41 -23.38 8.69
N ALA A 219 -33.36 -22.10 8.36
CA ALA A 219 -34.21 -21.08 8.98
C ALA A 219 -35.71 -21.38 8.79
N ASN A 220 -36.11 -21.80 7.59
CA ASN A 220 -37.49 -22.24 7.32
C ASN A 220 -37.88 -23.49 8.13
N LEU A 221 -36.96 -24.46 8.29
CA LEU A 221 -37.18 -25.66 9.10
C LEU A 221 -37.33 -25.32 10.59
N ASP A 222 -36.53 -24.39 11.11
CA ASP A 222 -36.62 -23.91 12.49
C ASP A 222 -37.89 -23.09 12.73
N GLU A 223 -38.36 -22.29 11.76
CA GLU A 223 -39.67 -21.64 11.85
C GLU A 223 -40.80 -22.67 11.90
N ILE A 224 -40.81 -23.66 10.99
CA ILE A 224 -41.81 -24.74 10.98
C ILE A 224 -41.76 -25.55 12.29
N SER A 225 -40.56 -25.79 12.83
CA SER A 225 -40.33 -26.42 14.14
C SER A 225 -40.88 -25.56 15.29
N GLY A 226 -40.73 -24.24 15.22
CA GLY A 226 -41.34 -23.27 16.14
C GLY A 226 -42.86 -23.30 16.09
N GLN A 227 -43.44 -23.18 14.90
CA GLN A 227 -44.90 -23.28 14.71
C GLN A 227 -45.46 -24.65 15.13
N ALA A 228 -44.70 -25.74 14.98
CA ALA A 228 -45.09 -27.06 15.46
C ALA A 228 -45.13 -27.11 16.99
N LYS A 229 -44.11 -26.58 17.68
CA LYS A 229 -44.08 -26.45 19.15
C LYS A 229 -45.22 -25.56 19.68
N GLU A 230 -45.57 -24.50 18.96
CA GLU A 230 -46.71 -23.64 19.29
C GLU A 230 -48.05 -24.38 19.11
N ARG A 231 -48.23 -25.12 18.01
CA ARG A 231 -49.41 -25.98 17.78
C ARG A 231 -49.52 -27.07 18.85
N ASP A 232 -48.42 -27.70 19.24
CA ASP A 232 -48.37 -28.67 20.35
C ASP A 232 -48.74 -28.02 21.69
N ALA A 233 -48.24 -26.82 21.98
CA ALA A 233 -48.62 -26.08 23.18
C ALA A 233 -50.12 -25.77 23.18
N ARG A 234 -50.67 -25.33 22.04
CA ARG A 234 -52.10 -25.07 21.88
C ARG A 234 -52.96 -26.34 22.00
N ILE A 235 -52.47 -27.49 21.55
CA ILE A 235 -53.13 -28.79 21.78
C ILE A 235 -53.16 -29.11 23.28
N ARG A 236 -52.05 -28.92 24.01
CA ARG A 236 -51.99 -29.10 25.48
C ARG A 236 -52.91 -28.13 26.25
N GLU A 237 -53.17 -26.93 25.74
CA GLU A 237 -54.17 -26.01 26.32
C GLU A 237 -55.63 -26.47 26.08
N LEU A 238 -55.90 -27.09 24.94
CA LEU A 238 -57.22 -27.59 24.56
C LEU A 238 -57.58 -28.93 25.24
N GLU A 239 -56.59 -29.75 25.56
CA GLU A 239 -56.77 -31.05 26.23
C GLU A 239 -57.54 -30.97 27.58
N PRO A 240 -57.23 -30.05 28.53
CA PRO A 240 -58.03 -29.86 29.74
C PRO A 240 -59.37 -29.13 29.50
N LEU A 241 -59.60 -28.55 28.32
CA LEU A 241 -60.94 -28.11 27.91
C LEU A 241 -61.79 -29.30 27.46
N ILE A 242 -61.21 -30.24 26.70
CA ILE A 242 -61.85 -31.52 26.34
C ILE A 242 -62.17 -32.35 27.59
N GLY A 243 -61.27 -32.36 28.58
CA GLY A 243 -61.51 -32.95 29.91
C GLY A 243 -62.75 -32.35 30.60
N ARG A 244 -62.78 -31.03 30.77
CA ARG A 244 -63.91 -30.31 31.38
C ARG A 244 -65.22 -30.43 30.60
N LEU A 245 -65.17 -30.59 29.27
CA LEU A 245 -66.34 -30.89 28.46
C LEU A 245 -66.87 -32.30 28.74
N LYS A 246 -66.00 -33.31 28.84
CA LYS A 246 -66.40 -34.68 29.23
C LYS A 246 -66.94 -34.76 30.67
N GLU A 247 -66.45 -33.93 31.59
CA GLU A 247 -67.00 -33.80 32.94
C GLU A 247 -68.38 -33.11 32.93
N ARG A 248 -68.54 -32.02 32.16
CA ARG A 248 -69.84 -31.38 31.97
C ARG A 248 -70.87 -32.31 31.33
N GLU A 249 -70.47 -33.10 30.34
CA GLU A 249 -71.31 -34.10 29.69
C GLU A 249 -71.82 -35.14 30.70
N LYS A 250 -70.94 -35.73 31.51
CA LYS A 250 -71.33 -36.64 32.61
C LYS A 250 -72.27 -35.96 33.61
N ALA A 251 -71.98 -34.72 34.00
CA ALA A 251 -72.82 -33.96 34.92
C ALA A 251 -74.21 -33.66 34.32
N PHE A 252 -74.29 -33.43 33.01
CA PHE A 252 -75.56 -33.23 32.29
C PHE A 252 -76.37 -34.52 32.26
N GLN A 253 -75.75 -35.66 31.96
CA GLN A 253 -76.38 -36.99 32.01
C GLN A 253 -76.86 -37.39 33.42
N GLU A 254 -76.16 -36.96 34.48
CA GLU A 254 -76.66 -37.09 35.85
C GLU A 254 -77.86 -36.17 36.14
N LEU A 255 -77.86 -34.95 35.61
CA LEU A 255 -78.94 -33.98 35.76
C LEU A 255 -80.20 -34.45 35.01
N GLU A 256 -80.03 -35.05 33.83
CA GLU A 256 -81.08 -35.69 33.03
C GLU A 256 -81.69 -36.90 33.78
N LYS A 257 -80.86 -37.78 34.37
CA LYS A 257 -81.35 -38.87 35.24
C LYS A 257 -82.16 -38.35 36.43
N LYS A 258 -81.67 -37.29 37.10
CA LYS A 258 -82.39 -36.63 38.20
C LYS A 258 -83.72 -36.03 37.70
N HIS A 259 -83.71 -35.36 36.54
CA HIS A 259 -84.91 -34.79 35.92
C HIS A 259 -85.96 -35.86 35.61
N ASN A 260 -85.59 -36.96 34.94
CA ASN A 260 -86.50 -38.05 34.61
C ASN A 260 -87.09 -38.67 35.89
N SER A 261 -86.28 -38.93 36.93
CA SER A 261 -86.80 -39.45 38.21
C SER A 261 -87.79 -38.50 38.91
N ALA A 262 -87.62 -37.18 38.73
CA ALA A 262 -88.57 -36.18 39.23
C ALA A 262 -89.85 -36.11 38.37
N VAL A 263 -89.75 -36.34 37.06
CA VAL A 263 -90.90 -36.47 36.15
C VAL A 263 -91.72 -37.72 36.48
N ASP A 264 -91.09 -38.87 36.75
CA ASP A 264 -91.78 -40.10 37.20
C ASP A 264 -92.48 -39.88 38.55
N GLN A 265 -91.80 -39.20 39.48
CA GLN A 265 -92.37 -38.86 40.79
C GLN A 265 -93.56 -37.89 40.68
N LYS A 266 -93.54 -36.95 39.73
CA LYS A 266 -94.68 -36.05 39.46
C LYS A 266 -95.81 -36.73 38.69
N THR A 267 -95.49 -37.64 37.77
CA THR A 267 -96.48 -38.42 37.02
C THR A 267 -97.31 -39.30 37.95
N SER A 268 -96.64 -40.02 38.86
CA SER A 268 -97.32 -40.82 39.90
C SER A 268 -98.07 -39.96 40.94
N GLU A 269 -97.67 -38.71 41.19
CA GLU A 269 -98.46 -37.76 41.98
C GLU A 269 -99.76 -37.33 41.25
N VAL A 270 -99.70 -37.13 39.93
CA VAL A 270 -100.87 -36.81 39.09
C VAL A 270 -101.86 -37.98 39.03
N GLU A 271 -101.39 -39.23 38.96
CA GLU A 271 -102.27 -40.40 39.00
C GLU A 271 -103.04 -40.53 40.33
N ARG A 272 -102.38 -40.26 41.47
CA ARG A 272 -103.06 -40.22 42.78
C ARG A 272 -104.16 -39.14 42.81
N ARG A 273 -103.88 -37.95 42.26
CA ARG A 273 -104.86 -36.86 42.16
C ARG A 273 -106.03 -37.20 41.22
N ARG A 274 -105.79 -37.94 40.12
CA ARG A 274 -106.86 -38.50 39.27
C ARG A 274 -107.75 -39.48 40.03
N LYS A 275 -107.18 -40.38 40.83
CA LYS A 275 -107.95 -41.38 41.59
C LYS A 275 -108.84 -40.75 42.68
N ALA A 276 -108.37 -39.69 43.34
CA ALA A 276 -109.18 -38.92 44.29
C ALA A 276 -110.35 -38.15 43.63
N LEU A 277 -110.27 -37.83 42.33
CA LEU A 277 -111.36 -37.13 41.62
C LEU A 277 -112.56 -38.04 41.29
N SER A 278 -112.35 -39.35 41.11
CA SER A 278 -113.44 -40.32 40.85
C SER A 278 -114.32 -40.63 42.08
N GLU A 279 -113.89 -40.24 43.29
CA GLU A 279 -114.64 -40.51 44.53
C GLU A 279 -115.66 -39.39 44.87
N LEU A 280 -115.66 -38.28 44.09
CA LEU A 280 -116.51 -37.10 44.33
C LEU A 280 -117.77 -37.02 43.46
N GLU A 281 -117.95 -37.90 42.47
CA GLU A 281 -119.12 -37.89 41.58
C GLU A 281 -120.50 -38.05 42.28
N PRO A 282 -120.71 -38.93 43.29
CA PRO A 282 -122.06 -39.14 43.84
C PRO A 282 -122.61 -37.93 44.61
N VAL A 283 -121.73 -37.10 45.19
CA VAL A 283 -122.13 -35.91 45.98
C VAL A 283 -122.79 -34.84 45.11
N ARG A 284 -122.53 -34.85 43.79
CA ARG A 284 -123.12 -33.88 42.86
C ARG A 284 -124.64 -34.06 42.69
N GLY A 285 -125.13 -35.31 42.76
CA GLY A 285 -126.55 -35.63 42.55
C GLY A 285 -127.49 -35.08 43.63
N GLU A 286 -127.05 -35.02 44.90
CA GLU A 286 -127.87 -34.47 46.00
C GLU A 286 -128.02 -32.95 45.94
N LEU A 287 -127.08 -32.25 45.30
CA LEU A 287 -127.06 -30.79 45.21
C LEU A 287 -128.10 -30.26 44.20
N ASP A 288 -128.26 -30.93 43.07
CA ASP A 288 -129.25 -30.55 42.04
C ASP A 288 -130.69 -30.74 42.56
N ALA A 289 -130.94 -31.79 43.35
CA ALA A 289 -132.24 -32.03 43.99
C ALA A 289 -132.64 -30.92 44.98
N ARG A 290 -131.70 -30.44 45.81
CA ARG A 290 -131.94 -29.30 46.72
C ARG A 290 -132.16 -27.99 45.98
N THR A 291 -131.55 -27.82 44.81
CA THR A 291 -131.67 -26.60 43.98
C THR A 291 -133.08 -26.44 43.38
N GLN A 292 -133.77 -27.54 43.05
CA GLN A 292 -135.15 -27.48 42.56
C GLN A 292 -136.16 -27.14 43.67
N ALA A 293 -135.93 -27.59 44.91
CA ALA A 293 -136.82 -27.33 46.03
C ALA A 293 -136.90 -25.84 46.42
N LEU A 294 -135.77 -25.11 46.35
CA LEU A 294 -135.72 -23.68 46.67
C LEU A 294 -136.57 -22.82 45.71
N LYS A 295 -136.53 -23.09 44.40
CA LYS A 295 -137.30 -22.33 43.40
C LYS A 295 -138.82 -22.41 43.60
N GLN A 296 -139.35 -23.51 44.15
CA GLN A 296 -140.78 -23.65 44.45
C GLN A 296 -141.21 -22.77 45.64
N LEU A 297 -140.33 -22.56 46.62
CA LEU A 297 -140.58 -21.66 47.75
C LEU A 297 -140.52 -20.18 47.34
N GLU A 298 -139.58 -19.84 46.46
CA GLU A 298 -139.32 -18.48 45.99
C GLU A 298 -140.52 -17.89 45.22
N ILE A 299 -141.10 -18.65 44.29
CA ILE A 299 -142.32 -18.28 43.55
C ILE A 299 -143.50 -18.02 44.51
N LYS A 300 -143.63 -18.82 45.57
CA LYS A 300 -144.73 -18.72 46.53
C LYS A 300 -144.63 -17.47 47.42
N HIS A 301 -143.41 -17.05 47.78
CA HIS A 301 -143.20 -15.83 48.55
C HIS A 301 -143.41 -14.56 47.72
N GLN A 302 -143.02 -14.53 46.43
CA GLN A 302 -143.23 -13.35 45.58
C GLN A 302 -144.73 -12.99 45.47
N SER A 303 -145.59 -13.99 45.22
CA SER A 303 -147.04 -13.78 45.15
C SER A 303 -147.65 -13.16 46.42
N MET A 304 -147.08 -13.42 47.60
CA MET A 304 -147.56 -12.83 48.86
C MET A 304 -147.06 -11.39 49.09
N ILE A 305 -146.02 -10.94 48.39
CA ILE A 305 -145.48 -9.58 48.49
C ILE A 305 -146.32 -8.62 47.64
N ASP A 306 -146.74 -9.06 46.46
CA ASP A 306 -147.46 -8.23 45.48
C ASP A 306 -148.87 -7.84 45.98
N ASP A 307 -149.63 -8.79 46.55
CA ASP A 307 -150.97 -8.55 47.13
C ASP A 307 -150.94 -7.54 48.29
N ASN A 308 -150.00 -7.73 49.24
CA ASN A 308 -149.88 -6.86 50.42
C ASN A 308 -149.45 -5.43 50.04
N SER A 309 -148.62 -5.28 49.01
CA SER A 309 -148.17 -3.98 48.50
C SER A 309 -149.33 -3.11 48.02
N MET A 310 -150.34 -3.71 47.37
CA MET A 310 -151.51 -2.98 46.87
C MET A 310 -152.44 -2.48 47.99
N VAL A 311 -152.45 -3.13 49.17
CA VAL A 311 -153.23 -2.70 50.34
C VAL A 311 -152.60 -1.47 51.00
N ILE A 312 -151.27 -1.49 51.22
CA ILE A 312 -150.52 -0.40 51.88
C ILE A 312 -150.64 0.91 51.09
N MET A 313 -150.53 0.84 49.75
CA MET A 313 -150.62 2.02 48.88
C MET A 313 -151.99 2.73 48.97
N ARG A 314 -153.08 2.00 49.22
CA ARG A 314 -154.43 2.57 49.31
C ARG A 314 -154.75 3.20 50.68
N LEU A 315 -154.10 2.73 51.75
CA LEU A 315 -154.23 3.32 53.09
C LEU A 315 -153.49 4.66 53.20
N ASN A 316 -152.28 4.78 52.61
CA ASN A 316 -151.55 6.04 52.54
C ASN A 316 -152.26 7.14 51.71
N GLY A 317 -153.23 6.77 50.85
CA GLY A 317 -154.10 7.73 50.17
C GLY A 317 -155.23 8.31 51.03
N ARG A 318 -155.53 7.70 52.20
CA ARG A 318 -156.55 8.18 53.14
C ARG A 318 -155.97 8.98 54.30
N LEU A 319 -154.74 8.69 54.71
CA LEU A 319 -154.02 9.38 55.80
C LEU A 319 -153.56 10.82 55.45
N LYS A 320 -154.20 11.43 54.44
CA LYS A 320 -154.10 12.85 54.11
C LYS A 320 -155.48 13.43 53.78
N GLU A 321 -156.43 13.05 54.64
CA GLU A 321 -157.41 13.98 55.20
C GLU A 321 -156.86 15.41 55.10
N LEU A 322 -157.48 16.30 54.32
CA LEU A 322 -158.84 16.79 54.53
C LEU A 322 -159.07 17.06 56.02
N GLU A 323 -158.42 18.14 56.45
CA GLU A 323 -158.65 18.91 57.66
C GLU A 323 -159.75 20.01 57.53
N PRO A 324 -160.71 20.05 56.56
CA PRO A 324 -161.81 20.99 56.64
C PRO A 324 -162.87 20.45 57.60
N LEU A 325 -162.64 20.68 58.90
CA LEU A 325 -163.62 21.47 59.61
C LEU A 325 -162.90 22.77 60.02
N GLU A 326 -163.31 23.90 59.46
CA GLU A 326 -164.53 24.60 59.86
C GLU A 326 -164.54 24.86 61.38
N LEU A 327 -164.33 26.12 61.79
CA LEU A 327 -165.43 27.10 61.78
C LEU A 327 -166.55 26.73 62.77
N GLN A 328 -166.20 26.05 63.88
CA GLN A 328 -167.09 25.86 65.04
C GLN A 328 -166.60 26.54 66.34
N LEU A 329 -165.57 27.38 66.25
CA LEU A 329 -165.16 28.34 67.29
C LEU A 329 -164.58 29.59 66.59
N GLN A 330 -165.35 30.60 66.21
CA GLN A 330 -166.79 30.86 66.36
C GLN A 330 -167.40 30.89 67.78
N GLU A 331 -166.57 31.01 68.80
CA GLU A 331 -166.76 32.14 69.70
C GLU A 331 -165.84 33.24 69.14
N ARG A 332 -166.36 34.29 68.49
CA ARG A 332 -167.31 35.31 69.00
C ARG A 332 -166.72 35.99 70.23
N ASP A 333 -166.68 37.32 70.27
CA ASP A 333 -167.85 38.12 70.67
C ASP A 333 -168.59 37.40 71.84
N ALA A 334 -167.99 37.29 73.03
CA ALA A 334 -167.01 38.23 73.57
C ALA A 334 -166.06 37.57 74.60
N ARG A 335 -164.73 37.72 74.46
CA ARG A 335 -164.05 38.99 74.78
C ARG A 335 -163.43 39.79 73.65
N ILE A 336 -163.62 41.10 73.75
CA ILE A 336 -162.58 42.11 73.52
C ILE A 336 -162.46 42.87 74.85
N CYS A 337 -161.26 43.21 75.35
CA CYS A 337 -161.10 43.66 76.74
C CYS A 337 -160.16 44.87 76.89
N GLU A 338 -160.65 46.09 77.05
CA GLU A 338 -162.02 46.57 76.74
C GLU A 338 -162.50 46.20 75.32
N LEU A 339 -163.81 46.03 75.06
CA LEU A 339 -164.90 45.81 76.03
C LEU A 339 -166.02 44.90 75.46
N GLU A 340 -166.71 44.07 76.24
CA GLU A 340 -166.13 43.25 77.34
C GLU A 340 -166.49 41.77 77.05
N PRO A 341 -167.48 41.03 77.64
CA PRO A 341 -167.43 39.55 77.61
C PRO A 341 -168.78 38.77 77.46
N ALA A 342 -168.77 37.43 77.28
CA ALA A 342 -169.71 36.48 77.93
C ALA A 342 -169.54 35.01 77.51
N GLY A 343 -169.55 34.09 78.48
CA GLY A 343 -169.64 32.64 78.29
C GLY A 343 -170.15 31.91 79.52
N THR A 344 -171.32 32.31 80.08
CA THR A 344 -171.80 31.83 81.39
C THR A 344 -173.33 31.83 81.56
N GLN A 345 -174.06 30.83 81.03
CA GLN A 345 -175.33 30.31 81.60
C GLN A 345 -175.65 28.91 81.04
N LEU A 346 -175.56 27.84 81.86
CA LEU A 346 -176.65 26.84 82.08
C LEU A 346 -176.30 25.61 82.95
N LYS A 347 -175.06 25.40 83.42
CA LYS A 347 -174.70 24.18 84.20
C LYS A 347 -174.14 24.39 85.61
N GLU A 348 -174.26 25.61 86.14
CA GLU A 348 -173.92 25.95 87.54
C GLU A 348 -175.15 26.43 88.35
N SER A 349 -176.36 26.07 87.91
CA SER A 349 -177.61 26.59 88.52
C SER A 349 -178.69 25.55 88.84
N GLU A 350 -178.40 24.24 88.81
CA GLU A 350 -179.41 23.24 89.20
C GLU A 350 -178.82 21.98 89.87
N ALA A 351 -177.86 21.30 89.25
CA ALA A 351 -177.28 20.05 89.79
C ALA A 351 -176.42 20.21 91.07
N ARG A 352 -176.25 21.44 91.59
CA ARG A 352 -175.37 21.75 92.74
C ARG A 352 -175.95 22.80 93.71
N VAL A 353 -177.24 22.68 94.02
CA VAL A 353 -177.69 23.01 95.39
C VAL A 353 -177.60 21.76 96.27
N GLN A 354 -178.24 20.67 95.83
CA GLN A 354 -178.58 19.52 96.68
C GLN A 354 -177.89 18.23 96.20
N ALA A 355 -176.83 17.76 96.85
CA ALA A 355 -176.08 18.34 97.96
C ALA A 355 -174.59 17.95 97.81
N LEU A 356 -173.56 18.73 98.18
CA LEU A 356 -173.19 19.24 99.51
C LEU A 356 -172.90 18.14 100.55
N GLU A 357 -173.58 17.00 100.41
CA GLU A 357 -173.78 15.94 101.39
C GLU A 357 -173.96 14.66 100.55
N GLU A 358 -173.19 13.57 100.68
CA GLU A 358 -172.24 13.14 101.70
C GLU A 358 -171.28 12.09 101.08
N ARG A 359 -170.13 11.70 101.64
CA ARG A 359 -169.39 12.03 102.86
C ARG A 359 -167.92 12.28 102.43
N HIS A 360 -167.08 13.10 103.07
CA HIS A 360 -166.67 13.06 104.49
C HIS A 360 -165.92 11.75 104.84
N ARG A 361 -165.21 11.74 105.97
CA ARG A 361 -164.96 10.53 106.81
C ARG A 361 -163.79 9.58 106.48
N SER A 362 -163.09 9.65 105.34
CA SER A 362 -161.87 8.83 105.15
C SER A 362 -160.86 9.36 104.10
N LEU A 363 -159.83 10.15 104.42
CA LEU A 363 -159.47 10.83 105.67
C LEU A 363 -159.22 9.94 106.91
N LEU A 364 -158.68 8.72 106.77
CA LEU A 364 -158.49 7.87 107.97
C LEU A 364 -157.27 6.93 108.09
N GLN A 365 -156.48 6.58 107.05
CA GLN A 365 -155.66 5.35 107.21
C GLN A 365 -154.18 5.28 106.77
N GLU A 366 -153.70 5.94 105.70
CA GLU A 366 -152.30 5.69 105.25
C GLU A 366 -151.30 6.83 105.51
N LYS A 367 -151.56 7.57 106.59
CA LYS A 367 -150.60 8.47 107.24
C LYS A 367 -149.56 7.70 108.11
N VAL A 368 -149.39 6.39 107.87
CA VAL A 368 -148.97 5.38 108.87
C VAL A 368 -147.77 4.51 108.44
N GLN A 369 -147.31 4.58 107.19
CA GLN A 369 -146.02 4.00 106.73
C GLN A 369 -145.33 4.95 105.73
N GLU A 370 -144.84 6.13 106.10
CA GLU A 370 -144.02 6.47 107.27
C GLU A 370 -142.64 5.78 107.34
N PHE A 371 -141.60 6.61 107.45
CA PHE A 371 -140.51 6.46 108.43
C PHE A 371 -139.58 5.21 108.48
N GLU A 372 -139.45 4.38 107.44
CA GLU A 372 -138.31 3.43 107.34
C GLU A 372 -137.01 3.98 106.69
N THR A 373 -136.88 5.31 106.64
CA THR A 373 -135.63 6.07 106.92
C THR A 373 -134.27 5.74 106.22
N LEU A 374 -133.98 6.50 105.14
CA LEU A 374 -132.86 7.47 105.05
C LEU A 374 -131.35 7.07 104.91
N ARG A 375 -130.86 5.82 105.03
CA ARG A 375 -129.52 5.60 105.67
C ARG A 375 -128.23 5.26 104.82
N HIS A 376 -127.63 6.25 104.09
CA HIS A 376 -126.15 6.48 103.75
C HIS A 376 -125.39 5.94 102.43
N ARG A 377 -124.47 6.76 101.82
CA ARG A 377 -123.19 6.54 100.99
C ARG A 377 -122.94 7.07 99.50
N LEU A 378 -121.76 6.79 98.83
CA LEU A 378 -120.91 7.82 98.06
C LEU A 378 -119.59 7.37 97.20
N LEU A 379 -119.16 8.07 96.07
CA LEU A 379 -117.76 8.45 95.48
C LEU A 379 -116.93 7.79 94.24
N GLU A 380 -116.08 8.54 93.40
CA GLU A 380 -115.49 8.29 91.97
C GLU A 380 -113.97 8.78 91.48
N LEU A 381 -113.36 8.49 90.24
CA LEU A 381 -111.97 8.97 89.65
C LEU A 381 -111.43 8.64 88.11
N GLU A 382 -110.29 9.20 87.48
CA GLU A 382 -109.67 9.01 86.03
C GLU A 382 -108.17 9.54 85.63
N HIS A 383 -107.39 9.11 84.52
CA HIS A 383 -106.31 9.86 83.63
C HIS A 383 -105.41 9.15 82.45
N GLN A 384 -104.59 9.86 81.54
CA GLN A 384 -103.88 9.38 80.22
C GLN A 384 -102.63 10.16 79.47
N PRO A 385 -101.86 9.67 78.37
CA PRO A 385 -100.47 10.14 77.79
C PRO A 385 -100.04 10.20 76.19
N ALA A 386 -98.77 10.59 75.69
CA ALA A 386 -98.24 10.70 74.21
C ALA A 386 -96.64 10.79 73.80
N ALA A 387 -96.13 10.90 72.48
CA ALA A 387 -94.65 10.90 71.93
C ALA A 387 -94.20 11.40 70.42
N VAL A 388 -92.88 11.52 69.95
CA VAL A 388 -92.31 12.06 68.57
C VAL A 388 -90.83 11.66 67.97
N THR A 389 -90.26 12.16 66.77
CA THR A 389 -89.00 11.73 65.94
C THR A 389 -88.12 12.74 64.98
N SER A 390 -87.09 12.35 64.11
CA SER A 390 -85.99 13.13 63.26
C SER A 390 -85.45 12.45 61.88
N PRO A 391 -84.34 12.71 61.00
CA PRO A 391 -83.08 13.60 60.77
C PRO A 391 -82.55 13.99 59.25
N GLY A 392 -81.22 14.23 58.84
CA GLY A 392 -80.65 14.67 57.43
C GLY A 392 -79.07 14.69 56.98
N LEU A 393 -78.58 15.14 55.73
CA LEU A 393 -77.16 15.11 55.03
C LEU A 393 -76.83 16.24 53.89
N SER A 394 -75.78 16.50 52.96
CA SER A 394 -74.41 16.04 52.34
C SER A 394 -73.62 17.09 51.35
N GLY A 395 -72.42 16.87 50.62
CA GLY A 395 -71.68 17.81 49.60
C GLY A 395 -70.28 17.48 48.82
N GLN A 396 -69.68 18.30 47.83
CA GLN A 396 -68.39 18.15 46.93
C GLN A 396 -67.73 19.51 46.30
N GLU A 397 -66.71 19.85 45.36
CA GLU A 397 -65.74 19.36 44.23
C GLU A 397 -64.53 20.37 43.71
N PHE A 398 -63.69 20.22 42.59
CA PHE A 398 -62.38 21.01 42.19
C PHE A 398 -61.68 20.98 40.69
N HIS A 399 -60.58 21.76 40.27
CA HIS A 399 -59.87 21.86 38.85
C HIS A 399 -58.35 22.49 38.60
N GLU A 400 -57.79 22.83 37.35
CA GLU A 400 -56.30 22.94 36.84
C GLU A 400 -55.69 24.09 35.81
N PRO A 401 -54.35 24.18 35.35
CA PRO A 401 -53.61 25.32 34.57
C PRO A 401 -52.53 25.11 33.33
N LYS A 402 -51.74 26.14 32.78
CA LYS A 402 -50.66 26.18 31.63
C LYS A 402 -49.54 27.36 31.63
N LEU A 403 -48.82 27.77 30.50
CA LEU A 403 -47.48 28.55 30.44
C LEU A 403 -47.18 29.58 29.23
N LYS A 404 -46.03 30.33 29.19
CA LYS A 404 -45.46 31.26 28.11
C LYS A 404 -43.91 31.61 28.33
N ASP A 405 -43.01 32.37 27.62
CA ASP A 405 -42.83 33.18 26.34
C ASP A 405 -41.29 33.54 26.03
N GLN A 406 -40.80 34.07 24.85
CA GLN A 406 -39.32 34.22 24.50
C GLN A 406 -38.84 35.02 23.18
N PRO A 407 -37.50 35.16 22.80
CA PRO A 407 -36.89 36.06 21.74
C PRO A 407 -36.86 35.61 20.22
N PRO A 408 -36.36 36.44 19.22
CA PRO A 408 -36.50 36.22 17.75
C PRO A 408 -35.71 35.06 17.10
N ARG A 409 -36.26 34.51 16.00
CA ARG A 409 -35.99 33.15 15.48
C ARG A 409 -35.99 32.99 13.96
N ASP A 410 -35.28 31.97 13.50
CA ASP A 410 -35.49 31.29 12.21
C ASP A 410 -36.58 30.21 12.31
N ASP A 411 -37.12 29.85 11.15
CA ASP A 411 -38.07 28.74 10.97
C ASP A 411 -37.31 27.42 10.84
N LEU A 412 -36.94 26.82 11.98
CA LEU A 412 -36.08 25.62 12.04
C LEU A 412 -36.72 24.38 11.39
N LYS A 413 -38.05 24.37 11.22
CA LYS A 413 -38.80 23.32 10.51
C LYS A 413 -38.42 23.18 9.02
N LYS A 414 -37.68 24.14 8.46
CA LYS A 414 -37.13 24.05 7.11
C LYS A 414 -36.02 23.01 6.96
N ILE A 415 -35.44 22.53 8.07
CA ILE A 415 -34.52 21.39 8.09
C ILE A 415 -35.34 20.10 8.13
N PHE A 416 -35.14 19.21 7.15
CA PHE A 416 -35.85 17.94 7.06
C PHE A 416 -35.58 17.08 8.31
N GLY A 417 -36.67 16.70 8.99
CA GLY A 417 -36.66 15.99 10.26
C GLY A 417 -37.07 16.83 11.47
N ILE A 418 -37.02 18.18 11.40
CA ILE A 418 -37.46 19.07 12.48
C ILE A 418 -38.95 19.40 12.33
N GLY A 419 -39.78 18.88 13.25
CA GLY A 419 -41.21 19.22 13.33
C GLY A 419 -41.53 20.32 14.36
N PRO A 420 -42.79 20.83 14.41
CA PRO A 420 -43.21 21.89 15.34
C PRO A 420 -43.11 21.58 16.85
N VAL A 421 -42.77 20.34 17.22
CA VAL A 421 -42.44 19.95 18.61
C VAL A 421 -40.93 20.08 18.82
N LEU A 422 -40.12 19.49 17.93
CA LEU A 422 -38.66 19.58 17.95
C LEU A 422 -38.17 21.02 17.88
N GLU A 423 -38.76 21.85 17.02
CA GLU A 423 -38.49 23.28 16.96
C GLU A 423 -38.73 23.95 18.32
N ARG A 424 -39.81 23.62 19.04
CA ARG A 424 -40.06 24.19 20.38
C ARG A 424 -39.03 23.74 21.40
N THR A 425 -38.57 22.49 21.37
CA THR A 425 -37.50 22.02 22.25
C THR A 425 -36.16 22.70 21.94
N LEU A 426 -35.78 22.85 20.67
CA LEU A 426 -34.54 23.52 20.28
C LEU A 426 -34.54 25.00 20.69
N ASN A 427 -35.64 25.71 20.46
CA ASN A 427 -35.85 27.06 20.97
C ASN A 427 -35.76 27.10 22.52
N GLY A 428 -36.32 26.10 23.21
CA GLY A 428 -36.22 25.97 24.67
C GLY A 428 -34.80 25.75 25.18
N LEU A 429 -33.94 25.13 24.38
CA LEU A 429 -32.49 24.96 24.63
C LEU A 429 -31.65 26.19 24.23
N GLY A 430 -32.28 27.26 23.73
CA GLY A 430 -31.58 28.50 23.33
C GLY A 430 -31.11 28.54 21.88
N TYR A 431 -31.42 27.52 21.07
CA TYR A 431 -31.11 27.50 19.64
C TYR A 431 -32.23 28.14 18.83
N TYR A 432 -31.98 29.30 18.25
CA TYR A 432 -33.00 30.15 17.62
C TYR A 432 -32.77 30.36 16.12
N GLN A 433 -31.56 30.13 15.58
CA GLN A 433 -31.18 30.41 14.20
C GLN A 433 -30.56 29.20 13.49
N PHE A 434 -30.61 29.17 12.15
CA PHE A 434 -29.95 28.14 11.35
C PHE A 434 -28.44 28.09 11.60
N ARG A 435 -27.82 29.25 11.86
CA ARG A 435 -26.39 29.38 12.21
C ARG A 435 -26.00 28.59 13.44
N ASP A 436 -26.90 28.47 14.41
CA ASP A 436 -26.58 27.85 15.70
C ASP A 436 -26.47 26.33 15.51
N ILE A 437 -27.40 25.73 14.76
CA ILE A 437 -27.37 24.32 14.34
C ILE A 437 -26.21 24.06 13.37
N ALA A 438 -25.92 24.99 12.46
CA ALA A 438 -24.82 24.91 11.50
C ALA A 438 -23.42 24.84 12.15
N ARG A 439 -23.31 25.21 13.44
CA ARG A 439 -22.06 25.27 14.20
C ARG A 439 -21.93 24.20 15.30
N TRP A 440 -22.89 23.28 15.45
CA TRP A 440 -22.79 22.17 16.39
C TRP A 440 -21.59 21.27 16.08
N GLY A 441 -20.71 21.07 17.06
CA GLY A 441 -19.73 20.00 17.07
C GLY A 441 -20.31 18.73 17.70
N ASP A 442 -19.48 17.70 17.85
CA ASP A 442 -19.91 16.42 18.44
C ASP A 442 -20.42 16.56 19.89
N ALA A 443 -19.93 17.55 20.64
CA ALA A 443 -20.40 17.83 22.00
C ALA A 443 -21.82 18.41 22.04
N GLU A 444 -22.14 19.38 21.17
CA GLU A 444 -23.47 19.98 21.08
C GLU A 444 -24.49 18.99 20.51
N ILE A 445 -24.10 18.20 19.50
CA ILE A 445 -24.92 17.08 19.01
C ILE A 445 -25.27 16.14 20.17
N GLU A 446 -24.27 15.74 20.96
CA GLU A 446 -24.43 14.81 22.07
C GLU A 446 -25.23 15.40 23.26
N GLN A 447 -25.14 16.70 23.50
CA GLN A 447 -25.95 17.40 24.50
C GLN A 447 -27.43 17.48 24.06
N VAL A 448 -27.70 17.82 22.79
CA VAL A 448 -29.06 17.86 22.25
C VAL A 448 -29.65 16.45 22.12
N ALA A 449 -28.82 15.46 21.77
CA ALA A 449 -29.19 14.04 21.65
C ALA A 449 -29.77 13.45 22.94
N ARG A 450 -29.30 13.90 24.11
CA ARG A 450 -29.83 13.47 25.43
C ARG A 450 -31.23 14.01 25.72
N VAL A 451 -31.66 15.05 25.00
CA VAL A 451 -32.99 15.68 25.14
C VAL A 451 -33.91 15.32 23.96
N LEU A 452 -33.33 15.02 22.79
CA LEU A 452 -34.02 14.76 21.53
C LEU A 452 -33.39 13.54 20.82
N ASN A 453 -34.20 12.51 20.55
CA ASN A 453 -33.80 11.18 20.06
C ASN A 453 -32.54 11.19 19.13
N PRO A 454 -31.36 10.67 19.59
CA PRO A 454 -30.03 10.98 19.05
C PRO A 454 -29.88 10.84 17.53
N ASP A 455 -30.33 9.71 16.98
CA ASP A 455 -29.94 9.27 15.64
C ASP A 455 -30.41 10.22 14.53
N ARG A 456 -31.50 10.98 14.76
CA ARG A 456 -32.06 11.90 13.76
C ARG A 456 -31.09 13.00 13.36
N ILE A 457 -30.34 13.59 14.30
CA ILE A 457 -29.49 14.76 14.03
C ILE A 457 -28.43 14.42 12.98
N ARG A 458 -27.80 13.24 13.12
CA ARG A 458 -26.76 12.74 12.22
C ARG A 458 -27.36 12.08 10.96
N ARG A 459 -28.35 11.20 11.11
CA ARG A 459 -28.98 10.48 9.98
C ARG A 459 -29.71 11.41 9.01
N ASP A 460 -30.48 12.36 9.53
CA ASP A 460 -31.23 13.34 8.75
C ASP A 460 -30.34 14.56 8.37
N LYS A 461 -29.03 14.53 8.69
CA LYS A 461 -27.99 15.51 8.30
C LYS A 461 -28.33 16.98 8.61
N TRP A 462 -28.82 17.27 9.81
CA TRP A 462 -29.35 18.60 10.17
C TRP A 462 -28.32 19.73 10.01
N ILE A 463 -27.05 19.50 10.37
CA ILE A 463 -25.99 20.52 10.30
C ILE A 463 -25.71 20.94 8.85
N SER A 464 -25.61 19.98 7.92
CA SER A 464 -25.39 20.27 6.49
C SER A 464 -26.56 21.03 5.87
N GLN A 465 -27.80 20.68 6.24
CA GLN A 465 -28.99 21.41 5.83
C GLN A 465 -29.01 22.83 6.44
N ALA A 466 -28.65 22.98 7.72
CA ALA A 466 -28.60 24.26 8.41
C ALA A 466 -27.58 25.21 7.77
N LYS A 467 -26.39 24.72 7.39
CA LYS A 467 -25.39 25.47 6.63
C LYS A 467 -25.95 25.99 5.30
N SER A 468 -26.54 25.10 4.49
CA SER A 468 -27.13 25.47 3.19
C SER A 468 -28.31 26.46 3.32
N LEU A 469 -29.18 26.28 4.34
CA LEU A 469 -30.29 27.19 4.61
C LEU A 469 -29.81 28.55 5.15
N HIS A 470 -28.74 28.57 5.94
CA HIS A 470 -28.12 29.82 6.40
C HIS A 470 -27.52 30.58 5.21
N GLN A 471 -26.67 29.95 4.41
CA GLN A 471 -26.08 30.52 3.20
C GLN A 471 -27.16 31.06 2.24
N LYS A 472 -28.22 30.28 2.00
CA LYS A 472 -29.34 30.69 1.14
C LYS A 472 -30.17 31.87 1.70
N LYS A 473 -30.16 32.10 3.01
CA LYS A 473 -30.92 33.19 3.66
C LYS A 473 -30.07 34.44 3.93
N TYR A 474 -28.78 34.28 4.22
CA TYR A 474 -27.90 35.34 4.70
C TYR A 474 -26.69 35.64 3.80
N GLY A 475 -26.41 34.78 2.80
CA GLY A 475 -25.28 34.95 1.87
C GLY A 475 -23.92 34.48 2.40
N GLU A 476 -23.81 34.19 3.70
CA GLU A 476 -22.57 33.75 4.37
C GLU A 476 -22.45 32.21 4.36
N GLU A 477 -21.27 31.71 3.99
CA GLU A 477 -20.91 30.28 4.07
C GLU A 477 -20.23 29.97 5.42
N LEU A 478 -20.61 28.85 6.05
CA LEU A 478 -20.26 28.47 7.43
C LEU A 478 -19.69 27.05 7.52
#